data_AF-A0A0F9J108-F1
#
_entry.id   AF-A0A0F9J108-F1
#
_cell.length_a   1.000
_cell.length_b   1.000
_cell.length_c   1.000
_cell.angle_alpha   90.00
_cell.angle_beta   90.00
_cell.angle_gamma   90.00
#
_symmetry.space_group_name_H-M   'P 1'
#
loop_
_entity.id
_entity.type
_entity.pdbx_description
1 polymer ?
#
loop_
_entity_poly.entity_id
_entity_poly.type
_entity_poly.pdbx_seq_one_letter_code
_entity_poly.pdbx_strand_id
1 'polypeptide(L)'
;MVWNGERWTSGVAPTMKQIAEWVDEQKIPCDCAWRKGIEGDVILQGANIKSYNHSGGWKIAWRDELQWVYVHCPECSYDWALHKLVARAKSYKAHPEMYR
;
A
#
# COMPACT_ATOMS: atom_id res chain seq x y z
N MET A 1 5.97 17.28 5.61
CA MET A 1 5.07 17.10 4.45
C MET A 1 4.68 15.62 4.42
N VAL A 2 3.39 15.31 4.54
CA VAL A 2 2.89 13.92 4.47
C VAL A 2 2.75 13.57 2.99
N TRP A 3 3.30 12.44 2.57
CA TRP A 3 3.22 11.97 1.20
C TRP A 3 1.78 11.59 0.85
N ASN A 4 1.27 12.03 -0.31
CA ASN A 4 -0.15 11.97 -0.67
C ASN A 4 -0.57 10.68 -1.39
N GLY A 5 0.31 9.68 -1.51
CA GLY A 5 0.04 8.47 -2.26
C GLY A 5 0.49 8.52 -3.73
N GLU A 6 1.05 9.62 -4.24
CA GLU A 6 1.46 9.68 -5.66
C GLU A 6 2.85 9.11 -5.90
N ARG A 7 3.09 8.52 -7.08
CA ARG A 7 4.43 8.10 -7.48
C ARG A 7 5.34 9.31 -7.44
N TRP A 8 6.44 9.22 -6.71
CA TRP A 8 7.38 10.32 -6.60
C TRP A 8 7.93 10.70 -7.99
N THR A 9 7.77 11.96 -8.37
CA THR A 9 8.24 12.52 -9.65
C THR A 9 9.27 13.64 -9.46
N SER A 10 9.29 14.30 -8.29
CA SER A 10 10.28 15.34 -7.93
C SER A 10 10.25 15.67 -6.43
N GLY A 11 11.29 16.32 -5.89
CA GLY A 11 11.38 16.74 -4.48
C GLY A 11 11.98 15.69 -3.53
N VAL A 12 11.54 15.64 -2.28
CA VAL A 12 12.03 14.62 -1.32
C VAL A 12 11.17 13.37 -1.44
N ALA A 13 11.79 12.22 -1.74
CA ALA A 13 11.11 10.93 -1.79
C ALA A 13 10.51 10.55 -0.43
N PRO A 14 9.41 9.78 -0.38
CA PRO A 14 8.86 9.32 0.89
C PRO A 14 9.78 8.31 1.57
N THR A 15 9.79 8.32 2.90
CA THR A 15 10.39 7.26 3.72
C THR A 15 9.43 6.07 3.84
N MET A 16 9.95 4.88 4.16
CA MET A 16 9.10 3.72 4.47
C MET A 16 8.10 4.00 5.59
N LYS A 17 8.49 4.78 6.60
CA LYS A 17 7.61 5.20 7.70
C LYS A 17 6.41 6.00 7.19
N GLN A 18 6.65 7.01 6.36
CA GLN A 18 5.55 7.81 5.79
C GLN A 18 4.61 6.98 4.92
N ILE A 19 5.13 5.98 4.20
CA ILE A 19 4.29 5.08 3.41
C ILE A 19 3.46 4.16 4.33
N ALA A 20 4.04 3.65 5.42
CA ALA A 20 3.32 2.86 6.42
C ALA A 20 2.17 3.66 7.03
N GLU A 21 2.45 4.89 7.49
CA GLU A 21 1.44 5.80 8.05
C GLU A 21 0.33 6.08 7.02
N TRP A 22 0.68 6.33 5.76
CA TRP A 22 -0.29 6.52 4.69
C TRP A 22 -1.19 5.29 4.48
N VAL A 23 -0.63 4.08 4.52
CA VAL A 23 -1.42 2.82 4.42
C VAL A 23 -2.43 2.74 5.56
N ASP A 24 -1.99 3.01 6.80
CA ASP A 24 -2.86 2.97 7.98
C ASP A 24 -3.99 4.00 7.92
N GLU A 25 -3.72 5.18 7.36
CA GLU A 25 -4.73 6.24 7.15
C GLU A 25 -5.78 5.86 6.10
N GLN A 26 -5.42 5.08 5.09
CA GLN A 26 -6.35 4.74 4.01
C GLN A 26 -7.40 3.69 4.41
N LYS A 27 -7.16 2.93 5.48
CA LYS A 27 -8.07 1.86 5.96
C LYS A 27 -8.52 0.90 4.84
N ILE A 28 -7.59 0.50 3.98
CA ILE A 28 -7.88 -0.33 2.80
C ILE A 28 -8.12 -1.78 3.25
N PRO A 29 -9.28 -2.38 2.96
CA PRO A 29 -9.49 -3.80 3.23
C PRO A 29 -8.72 -4.66 2.22
N CYS A 30 -8.24 -5.81 2.70
CA CYS A 30 -7.65 -6.84 1.87
C CYS A 30 -8.75 -7.56 1.07
N ASP A 31 -8.68 -7.47 -0.25
CA ASP A 31 -9.65 -8.05 -1.17
C ASP A 31 -8.98 -9.11 -2.06
N CYS A 32 -8.29 -10.04 -1.41
CA CYS A 32 -7.66 -11.15 -2.12
C CYS A 32 -8.76 -12.13 -2.52
N ALA A 33 -8.73 -12.65 -3.76
CA ALA A 33 -9.74 -13.58 -4.26
C ALA A 33 -9.92 -14.87 -3.41
N TRP A 34 -8.95 -15.15 -2.53
CA TRP A 34 -8.91 -16.28 -1.60
C TRP A 34 -9.74 -16.07 -0.32
N ARG A 35 -10.40 -14.91 -0.17
CA ARG A 35 -11.11 -14.48 1.04
C ARG A 35 -12.42 -15.23 1.35
N LYS A 36 -12.79 -16.26 0.58
CA LYS A 36 -14.08 -16.98 0.74
C LYS A 36 -14.31 -17.60 2.13
N GLY A 37 -13.30 -17.64 3.01
CA GLY A 37 -13.40 -18.22 4.36
C GLY A 37 -13.07 -17.28 5.53
N ILE A 38 -12.83 -15.98 5.30
CA ILE A 38 -12.52 -15.03 6.40
C ILE A 38 -13.77 -14.22 6.73
N GLU A 39 -14.20 -14.25 8.00
CA GLU A 39 -15.30 -13.44 8.51
C GLU A 39 -14.84 -12.00 8.74
N GLY A 40 -15.55 -11.03 8.14
CA GLY A 40 -15.31 -9.59 8.36
C GLY A 40 -14.14 -8.98 7.59
N ASP A 41 -13.91 -7.69 7.86
CA ASP A 41 -12.91 -6.87 7.17
C ASP A 41 -11.48 -6.99 7.71
N VAL A 42 -10.57 -7.53 6.88
CA VAL A 42 -9.13 -7.55 7.17
C VAL A 42 -8.52 -6.27 6.62
N ILE A 43 -8.28 -5.30 7.50
CA ILE A 43 -7.66 -4.03 7.10
C ILE A 43 -6.15 -4.22 6.94
N LEU A 44 -5.61 -3.80 5.80
CA LEU A 44 -4.17 -3.78 5.57
C LEU A 44 -3.50 -2.76 6.48
N GLN A 45 -2.43 -3.18 7.16
CA GLN A 45 -1.72 -2.39 8.15
C GLN A 45 -0.35 -1.96 7.64
N GLY A 46 0.01 -0.70 7.86
CA GLY A 46 1.32 -0.13 7.54
C GLY A 46 2.47 -0.83 8.25
N ALA A 47 2.22 -1.42 9.43
CA ALA A 47 3.19 -2.24 10.15
C ALA A 47 3.70 -3.45 9.34
N ASN A 48 2.92 -3.91 8.35
CA ASN A 48 3.27 -5.03 7.48
C ASN A 48 3.90 -4.58 6.14
N ILE A 49 4.33 -3.32 6.06
CA ILE A 49 5.00 -2.81 4.86
C ILE A 49 6.40 -3.43 4.71
N LYS A 50 6.71 -3.84 3.50
CA LYS A 50 8.00 -4.42 3.12
C LYS A 50 8.44 -3.88 1.76
N SER A 51 9.71 -4.07 1.46
CA SER A 51 10.30 -3.64 0.19
C SER A 51 11.50 -4.47 -0.22
N TYR A 52 11.74 -4.57 -1.52
CA TYR A 52 12.98 -5.11 -2.08
C TYR A 52 13.42 -4.32 -3.32
N ASN A 53 14.70 -4.44 -3.69
CA ASN A 53 15.26 -3.77 -4.87
C ASN A 53 14.57 -4.25 -6.15
N HIS A 54 14.07 -3.33 -6.96
CA HIS A 54 13.38 -3.68 -8.20
C HIS A 54 13.35 -2.50 -9.17
N SER A 55 13.65 -2.76 -10.45
CA SER A 55 13.71 -1.73 -11.50
C SER A 55 12.36 -1.05 -11.78
N GLY A 56 11.25 -1.76 -11.61
CA GLY A 56 9.89 -1.21 -11.65
C GLY A 56 9.46 -0.50 -10.36
N GLY A 57 10.35 -0.37 -9.39
CA GLY A 57 10.08 0.17 -8.07
C GLY A 57 9.91 1.69 -8.03
N TRP A 58 9.86 2.17 -6.79
CA TRP A 58 9.62 3.56 -6.42
C TRP A 58 10.88 4.10 -5.75
N LYS A 59 11.13 5.41 -5.92
CA LYS A 59 12.20 6.06 -5.16
C LYS A 59 11.74 6.19 -3.71
N ILE A 60 12.57 5.71 -2.80
CA ILE A 60 12.38 5.79 -1.35
C ILE A 60 13.53 6.59 -0.78
N ALA A 61 13.25 7.47 0.18
CA ALA A 61 14.28 8.24 0.86
C ALA A 61 15.37 7.31 1.41
N TRP A 62 16.63 7.74 1.26
CA TRP A 62 17.81 7.02 1.76
C TRP A 62 18.07 5.65 1.12
N ARG A 63 17.40 5.33 0.00
CA ARG A 63 17.68 4.17 -0.84
C ARG A 63 18.21 4.64 -2.20
N ASP A 64 19.35 4.11 -2.60
CA ASP A 64 19.94 4.42 -3.90
C ASP A 64 19.13 3.77 -5.02
N GLU A 65 18.80 2.49 -4.85
CA GLU A 65 18.00 1.70 -5.77
C GLU A 65 16.50 1.93 -5.62
N LEU A 66 15.77 1.75 -6.72
CA LEU A 66 14.31 1.71 -6.72
C LEU A 66 13.81 0.51 -5.93
N GLN A 67 12.73 0.72 -5.16
CA GLN A 67 12.17 -0.27 -4.26
C GLN A 67 10.77 -0.69 -4.72
N TRP A 68 10.54 -1.98 -4.88
CA TRP A 68 9.18 -2.50 -4.95
C TRP A 68 8.60 -2.53 -3.54
N VAL A 69 7.64 -1.66 -3.26
CA VAL A 69 7.00 -1.56 -1.95
C VAL A 69 5.67 -2.30 -1.97
N TYR A 70 5.39 -3.06 -0.91
CA TYR A 70 4.16 -3.83 -0.77
C TYR A 70 3.76 -3.96 0.70
N VAL A 71 2.48 -4.28 0.94
CA VAL A 71 1.94 -4.59 2.26
C VAL A 71 1.58 -6.07 2.28
N HIS A 72 2.12 -6.80 3.23
CA HIS A 72 1.79 -8.21 3.43
C HIS A 72 0.49 -8.35 4.23
N CYS A 73 -0.48 -9.10 3.72
CA CYS A 73 -1.67 -9.46 4.50
C CYS A 73 -1.36 -10.69 5.38
N PRO A 74 -1.43 -10.60 6.72
CA PRO A 74 -1.12 -11.73 7.59
C PRO A 74 -2.15 -12.86 7.49
N GLU A 75 -3.38 -12.56 7.08
CA GLU A 75 -4.48 -13.54 7.00
C GLU A 75 -4.42 -14.40 5.74
N CYS A 76 -4.30 -13.77 4.55
CA CYS A 76 -4.25 -14.50 3.27
C CYS A 76 -2.86 -14.60 2.64
N SER A 77 -1.82 -14.12 3.33
CA SER A 77 -0.41 -14.12 2.87
C SER A 77 -0.15 -13.39 1.55
N TYR A 78 -1.13 -12.64 1.03
CA TYR A 78 -1.00 -11.92 -0.23
C TYR A 78 -0.22 -10.62 -0.05
N ASP A 79 0.69 -10.34 -0.98
CA ASP A 79 1.50 -9.13 -1.02
C ASP A 79 0.87 -8.07 -1.94
N TRP A 80 0.32 -7.03 -1.34
CA TRP A 80 -0.30 -5.92 -2.05
C TRP A 80 0.72 -4.87 -2.44
N ALA A 81 1.08 -4.83 -3.72
CA ALA A 81 1.96 -3.79 -4.25
C ALA A 81 1.37 -2.38 -4.00
N LEU A 82 2.22 -1.46 -3.52
CA LEU A 82 1.82 -0.11 -3.10
C LEU A 82 1.08 0.65 -4.21
N HIS A 83 1.52 0.53 -5.46
CA HIS A 83 0.87 1.23 -6.58
C HIS A 83 -0.58 0.77 -6.79
N LYS A 84 -0.91 -0.49 -6.50
CA LYS A 84 -2.29 -0.99 -6.54
C LYS A 84 -3.11 -0.42 -5.38
N LEU A 85 -2.51 -0.33 -4.20
CA LEU A 85 -3.14 0.28 -3.02
C LEU A 85 -3.44 1.75 -3.23
N VAL A 86 -2.55 2.51 -3.86
CA VAL A 86 -2.76 3.91 -4.25
C VAL A 86 -3.97 4.06 -5.17
N ALA A 87 -4.03 3.26 -6.25
CA ALA A 87 -5.16 3.28 -7.15
C ALA A 87 -6.47 2.92 -6.43
N ARG A 88 -6.42 1.89 -5.58
CA ARG A 88 -7.56 1.42 -4.80
C ARG A 88 -8.05 2.46 -3.78
N ALA A 89 -7.16 3.12 -3.05
CA ALA A 89 -7.53 4.18 -2.10
C ALA A 89 -8.27 5.34 -2.78
N LYS A 90 -7.85 5.70 -4.00
CA LYS A 90 -8.56 6.71 -4.82
C LYS A 90 -9.96 6.21 -5.20
N SER A 91 -10.08 4.96 -5.65
CA SER A 91 -11.38 4.36 -6.01
C SER A 91 -12.32 4.19 -4.81
N TYR A 92 -11.84 3.76 -3.65
CA TYR A 92 -12.66 3.59 -2.43
C TYR A 92 -13.23 4.91 -1.94
N LYS A 93 -12.41 5.97 -1.90
CA LYS A 93 -12.86 7.30 -1.48
C LYS A 93 -13.93 7.85 -2.42
N ALA A 94 -13.85 7.53 -3.72
CA ALA A 94 -14.84 7.94 -4.70
C ALA A 94 -16.12 7.06 -4.68
N HIS A 95 -15.99 5.78 -4.36
CA HIS A 95 -17.04 4.76 -4.52
C HIS A 95 -17.05 3.70 -3.41
N PRO A 96 -17.37 4.08 -2.16
CA PRO A 96 -17.36 3.14 -1.04
C PRO A 96 -18.39 2.00 -1.17
N GLU A 97 -19.43 2.17 -2.00
CA GLU A 97 -20.49 1.20 -2.27
C GLU A 97 -20.04 -0.02 -3.07
N MET A 98 -18.98 0.11 -3.89
CA MET A 98 -18.51 -0.98 -4.77
C MET A 98 -17.68 -2.05 -4.04
N TYR A 99 -17.44 -1.86 -2.76
CA TYR A 99 -16.46 -2.64 -2.00
C TYR A 99 -17.02 -3.23 -0.69
N ARG A 100 -18.34 -3.38 -0.63
CA ARG A 100 -19.08 -4.05 0.45
C ARG A 100 -19.66 -5.36 -0.05
#